data_AF-A0A5Q4SCB2-F1
#
_entry.id   AF-A0A5Q4SCB2-F1
#
_cell.length_a   1.000
_cell.length_b   1.000
_cell.length_c   1.000
_cell.angle_alpha   90.00
_cell.angle_beta   90.00
_cell.angle_gamma   90.00
#
_symmetry.space_group_name_H-M   'P 1'
#
loop_
_entity.id
_entity.type
_entity.pdbx_description
1 polymer ?
#
loop_
_entity_poly.entity_id
_entity_poly.type
_entity_poly.pdbx_seq_one_letter_code
_entity_poly.pdbx_strand_id
1 'polypeptide(L)' 'LAGRLTRYQLEDEEALADALGEGIQARLRAAQVNAVQRVLARTNWQRIADGRTARDVHPEAVADADQAFNQLR' A
#
# COMPACT_ATOMS: atom_id res chain seq x y z
N LEU A 1 21.08 4.75 3.76
CA LEU A 1 20.01 3.73 3.67
C LEU A 1 18.73 4.29 3.04
N ALA A 2 18.23 5.45 3.50
CA ALA A 2 17.01 6.09 2.97
C ALA A 2 16.98 6.25 1.44
N GLY A 3 18.08 6.70 0.81
CA GLY A 3 18.14 6.88 -0.65
C GLY A 3 18.13 5.61 -1.51
N ARG A 4 18.17 4.40 -0.92
CA ARG A 4 17.89 3.14 -1.65
C ARG A 4 16.44 2.73 -1.51
N LEU A 5 15.86 2.89 -0.33
CA LEU A 5 14.43 2.66 -0.07
C LEU A 5 13.52 3.51 -0.95
N THR A 6 13.83 4.81 -1.11
CA THR A 6 13.08 5.68 -2.03
C THR A 6 13.20 5.24 -3.49
N ARG A 7 14.33 4.65 -3.87
CA ARG A 7 14.58 4.21 -5.25
C ARG A 7 13.77 2.95 -5.58
N TYR A 8 13.78 1.96 -4.69
CA TYR A 8 12.92 0.78 -4.82
C TYR A 8 11.44 1.15 -4.85
N GLN A 9 11.01 2.13 -4.04
CA GLN A 9 9.63 2.59 -4.07
C GLN A 9 9.23 3.26 -5.39
N LEU A 10 10.15 3.95 -6.06
CA LEU A 10 9.90 4.57 -7.36
C LEU A 10 9.91 3.52 -8.48
N GLU A 11 10.81 2.54 -8.42
CA GLU A 11 10.87 1.42 -9.37
C GLU A 11 9.61 0.54 -9.29
N ASP A 12 9.12 0.23 -8.08
CA ASP A 12 7.85 -0.49 -7.88
C ASP A 12 6.63 0.31 -8.39
N GLU A 13 6.66 1.65 -8.25
CA GLU A 13 5.59 2.50 -8.75
C GLU A 13 5.55 2.55 -10.27
N GLU A 14 6.70 2.58 -10.93
CA GLU A 14 6.80 2.55 -12.39
C GLU A 14 6.34 1.20 -12.96
N ALA A 15 6.78 0.09 -12.36
CA ALA A 15 6.32 -1.26 -12.75
C ALA A 15 4.80 -1.44 -12.58
N LEU A 16 4.23 -0.88 -11.50
CA LEU A 16 2.78 -0.90 -11.30
C LEU A 16 2.04 0.03 -12.28
N ALA A 17 2.61 1.20 -12.59
CA ALA A 17 2.04 2.11 -13.57
C ALA A 17 1.97 1.44 -14.95
N ASP A 18 3.05 0.77 -15.37
CA ASP A 18 3.11 0.04 -16.65
C ASP A 18 2.01 -1.04 -16.75
N ALA A 19 1.70 -1.71 -15.63
CA ALA A 19 0.64 -2.71 -15.59
C ALA A 19 -0.78 -2.09 -15.62
N LEU A 20 -0.93 -0.83 -15.22
CA LEU A 20 -2.22 -0.12 -15.13
C LEU A 20 -2.57 0.66 -16.40
N GLY A 21 -1.64 0.78 -17.35
CA GLY A 21 -1.82 1.40 -18.66
C GLY A 21 -0.80 2.51 -18.93
N GLU A 22 -1.12 3.40 -19.87
CA GLU A 22 -0.19 4.44 -20.30
C GLU A 22 -0.52 5.83 -19.71
N GLY A 23 0.50 6.67 -19.61
CA GLY A 23 0.36 8.09 -19.29
C GLY A 23 0.15 8.41 -17.80
N ILE A 24 -0.18 9.68 -17.53
CA ILE A 24 -0.23 10.21 -16.16
C ILE A 24 -1.30 9.54 -15.28
N GLN A 25 -2.39 9.05 -15.87
CA GLN A 25 -3.46 8.38 -15.11
C GLN A 25 -3.00 7.03 -14.54
N ALA A 26 -2.21 6.26 -15.28
CA ALA A 26 -1.65 5.01 -14.80
C ALA A 26 -0.67 5.24 -13.64
N ARG A 27 0.20 6.25 -13.77
CA ARG A 27 1.11 6.69 -12.70
C ARG A 27 0.37 7.15 -11.44
N LEU A 28 -0.70 7.95 -11.59
CA LEU A 28 -1.51 8.40 -10.46
C LEU A 28 -2.19 7.22 -9.74
N ARG A 29 -2.74 6.26 -10.48
CA ARG A 29 -3.34 5.06 -9.89
C ARG A 29 -2.30 4.21 -9.16
N ALA A 30 -1.11 4.02 -9.74
CA ALA A 30 -0.02 3.31 -9.08
C ALA A 30 0.40 3.99 -7.76
N ALA A 31 0.57 5.31 -7.79
CA ALA A 31 0.89 6.11 -6.61
C ALA A 31 -0.19 5.98 -5.51
N GLN A 32 -1.47 6.01 -5.89
CA GLN A 32 -2.61 5.83 -4.97
C GLN A 32 -2.61 4.45 -4.33
N VAL A 33 -2.45 3.38 -5.11
CA VAL A 33 -2.36 1.99 -4.61
C VAL A 33 -1.19 1.85 -3.63
N ASN A 34 -0.01 2.35 -3.97
CA ASN A 34 1.16 2.29 -3.11
C ASN A 34 0.98 3.11 -1.82
N ALA A 35 0.31 4.26 -1.89
CA ALA A 35 -0.02 5.05 -0.70
C ALA A 35 -0.95 4.28 0.24
N VAL A 36 -2.01 3.65 -0.28
CA VAL A 36 -2.94 2.83 0.50
C VAL A 36 -2.22 1.66 1.15
N GLN A 37 -1.41 0.89 0.40
CA GLN A 37 -0.65 -0.24 0.93
C GLN A 37 0.30 0.18 2.07
N ARG A 38 1.00 1.32 1.92
CA ARG A 38 1.91 1.84 2.95
C ARG A 38 1.18 2.19 4.24
N VAL A 39 0.02 2.85 4.14
CA VAL A 39 -0.81 3.21 5.31
C VAL A 39 -1.30 1.94 6.01
N LEU A 40 -1.89 1.00 5.26
CA LEU A 40 -2.40 -0.26 5.83
C LEU A 40 -1.29 -1.08 6.48
N ALA A 41 -0.13 -1.21 5.83
CA ALA A 41 1.02 -1.93 6.38
C ALA A 41 1.52 -1.30 7.69
N ARG A 42 1.60 0.05 7.74
CA ARG A 42 2.03 0.76 8.95
C ARG A 42 1.03 0.57 10.10
N THR A 43 -0.26 0.68 9.82
CA THR A 43 -1.33 0.49 10.82
C THR A 43 -1.32 -0.95 11.36
N ASN A 44 -1.21 -1.94 10.49
CA ASN A 44 -1.14 -3.35 10.90
C ASN A 44 0.12 -3.64 11.71
N TRP A 45 1.27 -3.08 11.31
CA TRP A 45 2.51 -3.20 12.07
C TRP A 45 2.39 -2.58 13.47
N GLN A 46 1.76 -1.41 13.60
CA GLN A 46 1.52 -0.78 14.91
C GLN A 46 0.65 -1.67 15.81
N ARG A 47 -0.48 -2.19 15.29
CA ARG A 47 -1.36 -3.11 16.05
C ARG A 47 -0.61 -4.34 16.58
N ILE A 48 0.29 -4.89 15.76
CA ILE A 48 1.12 -6.05 16.16
C ILE A 48 2.18 -5.64 17.19
N ALA A 49 2.84 -4.49 16.99
CA ALA A 49 3.81 -3.96 17.94
C ALA A 49 3.19 -3.65 19.31
N ASP A 50 1.90 -3.32 19.35
CA ASP A 50 1.11 -3.10 20.56
C ASP A 50 0.69 -4.42 21.26
N GLY A 51 1.12 -5.58 20.75
CA GLY A 51 0.98 -6.88 21.40
C GLY A 51 -0.14 -7.77 20.84
N ARG A 52 -0.87 -7.35 19.81
CA ARG A 52 -1.85 -8.22 19.13
C ARG A 52 -1.14 -9.20 18.21
N THR A 53 -1.67 -10.41 18.05
CA THR A 53 -1.10 -11.35 17.09
C THR A 53 -1.55 -11.02 15.67
N ALA A 54 -0.80 -11.46 14.66
CA ALA A 54 -1.20 -11.31 13.26
C ALA A 54 -2.57 -11.96 12.97
N ARG A 55 -2.90 -13.07 13.66
CA ARG A 55 -4.19 -13.75 13.51
C ARG A 55 -5.35 -12.89 14.02
N ASP A 56 -5.13 -12.18 15.13
CA ASP A 56 -6.15 -11.29 15.71
C ASP A 56 -6.36 -10.02 14.88
N VAL A 57 -5.28 -9.53 14.23
CA VAL A 57 -5.32 -8.32 13.40
C VAL A 57 -5.88 -8.61 12.00
N HIS A 58 -5.70 -9.83 11.48
CA HIS A 58 -6.07 -10.20 10.11
C HIS A 58 -7.50 -9.82 9.68
N PRO A 59 -8.57 -10.15 10.42
CA PRO A 59 -9.93 -9.81 9.98
C PRO A 59 -10.16 -8.30 9.87
N GLU A 60 -9.64 -7.49 10.80
CA GLU A 60 -9.71 -6.02 10.73
C GLU A 60 -8.87 -5.48 9.56
N ALA A 61 -7.67 -6.03 9.36
CA ALA A 61 -6.79 -5.64 8.26
C ALA A 61 -7.44 -5.87 6.88
N VAL A 62 -8.19 -6.97 6.72
CA VAL A 62 -8.94 -7.25 5.49
C VAL A 62 -10.08 -6.24 5.32
N ALA A 63 -10.86 -5.98 6.38
CA ALA A 63 -11.95 -5.00 6.33
C ALA A 63 -11.44 -3.59 5.99
N ASP A 64 -10.34 -3.15 6.61
CA ASP A 64 -9.71 -1.86 6.32
C ASP A 64 -9.22 -1.78 4.87
N ALA A 65 -8.65 -2.88 4.34
CA ALA A 65 -8.20 -2.94 2.95
C ALA A 65 -9.37 -2.83 1.98
N ASP A 66 -10.46 -3.57 2.20
CA ASP A 66 -11.66 -3.51 1.38
C ASP A 66 -12.23 -2.09 1.35
N GLN A 67 -12.34 -1.43 2.50
CA GLN A 67 -12.82 -0.04 2.57
C GLN A 67 -11.89 0.93 1.85
N ALA A 68 -10.57 0.79 2.03
CA ALA A 68 -9.60 1.71 1.43
C ALA A 68 -9.53 1.57 -0.10
N PHE A 69 -9.52 0.34 -0.62
CA PHE A 69 -9.46 0.13 -2.08
C PHE A 69 -10.78 0.48 -2.78
N ASN A 70 -11.92 0.35 -2.11
CA ASN A 70 -13.21 0.82 -2.65
C ASN A 70 -13.25 2.35 -2.85
N GLN A 71 -12.43 3.13 -2.15
CA GLN A 71 -12.32 4.58 -2.35
C GLN A 71 -11.51 4.96 -3.60
N LEU A 72 -10.79 4.01 -4.20
CA LEU A 72 -10.00 4.24 -5.43
C LEU A 72 -10.77 3.90 -6.72
N ARG A 73 -11.99 3.36 -6.60
CA ARG A 73 -12.86 3.01 -7.72
C ARG A 73 -13.67 4.23 -8.19
#